data_AF-A0A4R1S519-F1
#
_entry.id   AF-A0A4R1S519-F1
#
_cell.length_a   1.000
_cell.length_b   1.000
_cell.length_c   1.000
_cell.angle_alpha   90.00
_cell.angle_beta   90.00
_cell.angle_gamma   90.00
#
_symmetry.space_group_name_H-M   'P 1'
#
loop_
_entity.id
_entity.type
_entity.pdbx_description
1 polymer ?
#
loop_
_entity_poly.entity_id
_entity_poly.type
_entity_poly.pdbx_seq_one_letter_code
_entity_poly.pdbx_strand_id
1 'polypeptide(L)' 'MTDKQQDYYECKCIACGHVFHTAKSILQSDFEMNDAGSGTCPNCKAFLNLTFIPEENQMKSSLWDDYLKTKKKAI' A
#
# COMPACT_ATOMS: atom_id res chain seq x y z
N MET A 1 23.74 -14.27 6.59
CA MET A 1 22.82 -13.12 6.56
C MET A 1 22.17 -13.16 5.19
N THR A 2 20.98 -13.72 5.08
CA THR A 2 20.27 -13.82 3.79
C THR A 2 19.77 -12.42 3.43
N ASP A 3 20.35 -11.89 2.35
CA ASP A 3 19.89 -10.67 1.67
C ASP A 3 18.42 -10.89 1.28
N LYS A 4 17.48 -10.38 2.09
CA LYS A 4 16.06 -10.43 1.74
C LYS A 4 15.88 -9.45 0.58
N GLN A 5 16.02 -9.95 -0.64
CA GLN A 5 15.69 -9.23 -1.86
C GLN A 5 14.26 -8.69 -1.69
N GLN A 6 14.13 -7.37 -1.55
CA GLN A 6 12.86 -6.75 -1.24
C GLN A 6 12.07 -6.62 -2.55
N ASP A 7 11.00 -7.40 -2.69
CA ASP A 7 10.15 -7.33 -3.87
C ASP A 7 9.41 -5.98 -3.92
N TYR A 8 9.41 -5.38 -5.11
CA TYR A 8 8.70 -4.14 -5.39
C TYR A 8 7.47 -4.43 -6.22
N TYR A 9 6.34 -3.89 -5.79
CA TYR A 9 5.04 -4.09 -6.42
C TYR A 9 4.56 -2.78 -7.04
N GLU A 10 3.97 -2.87 -8.23
CA GLU A 10 3.38 -1.73 -8.91
C GLU A 10 2.23 -1.16 -8.08
N CYS A 11 2.20 0.17 -7.94
CA CYS A 11 1.15 0.91 -7.29
C CYS A 11 0.74 2.12 -8.11
N LYS A 12 -0.55 2.23 -8.43
CA LYS A 12 -1.11 3.43 -9.04
C LYS A 12 -1.71 4.33 -7.95
N CYS A 13 -1.24 5.57 -7.87
CA CYS A 13 -1.78 6.58 -6.96
C CYS A 13 -3.24 6.90 -7.31
N ILE A 14 -4.17 6.74 -6.36
CA ILE A 14 -5.58 7.07 -6.57
C ILE A 14 -5.82 8.58 -6.74
N ALA A 15 -4.96 9.42 -6.17
CA ALA A 15 -5.14 10.88 -6.16
C ALA A 15 -4.69 11.55 -7.47
N CYS A 16 -3.60 11.09 -8.08
CA CYS A 16 -3.03 11.73 -9.28
C CYS A 16 -2.80 10.76 -10.46
N GLY A 17 -3.09 9.47 -10.30
CA GLY A 17 -2.91 8.47 -11.34
C GLY A 17 -1.47 8.06 -11.62
N HIS A 18 -0.47 8.67 -10.96
CA HIS A 18 0.94 8.33 -11.12
C HIS A 18 1.22 6.89 -10.68
N VAL A 19 1.92 6.13 -11.52
CA VAL A 19 2.34 4.76 -11.24
C VAL A 19 3.75 4.79 -10.65
N PHE A 20 3.94 4.15 -9.50
CA PHE A 20 5.21 4.02 -8.80
C PHE A 20 5.33 2.61 -8.23
N HIS A 21 6.53 2.22 -7.82
CA HIS A 21 6.78 0.89 -7.25
C HIS A 21 7.06 1.03 -5.76
N THR A 22 6.49 0.12 -4.96
CA THR A 22 6.66 0.11 -3.50
C THR A 22 6.77 -1.31 -2.98
N ALA A 23 7.59 -1.50 -1.96
CA ALA A 23 7.69 -2.77 -1.26
C ALA A 23 6.54 -2.95 -0.26
N LYS A 24 6.33 -4.21 0.16
CA LYS A 24 5.51 -4.53 1.34
C LYS A 24 6.15 -3.96 2.60
N SER A 25 5.31 -3.44 3.50
CA SER A 25 5.70 -3.14 4.88
C SER A 25 5.91 -4.43 5.69
N ILE A 26 6.52 -4.31 6.87
CA ILE A 26 6.69 -5.44 7.81
C ILE A 26 5.34 -6.08 8.16
N LEU A 27 4.29 -5.26 8.36
CA LEU A 27 2.95 -5.76 8.66
C LEU A 27 2.35 -6.58 7.51
N GLN A 28 2.64 -6.19 6.27
CA GLN A 28 2.19 -6.93 5.09
C GLN A 28 3.04 -8.17 4.83
N SER A 29 4.34 -8.13 5.13
CA SER A 29 5.27 -9.24 4.87
C SER A 29 5.23 -10.32 5.96
N ASP A 30 5.23 -9.94 7.24
CA ASP A 30 5.45 -10.86 8.36
C ASP A 30 4.15 -11.17 9.14
N PHE A 31 3.09 -10.38 8.98
CA PHE A 31 1.82 -10.53 9.70
C PHE A 31 0.60 -10.73 8.79
N GLU A 32 0.81 -10.88 7.48
CA GLU A 32 -0.25 -11.06 6.47
C GLU A 32 -1.34 -9.97 6.49
N MET A 33 -1.05 -8.81 7.10
CA MET A 33 -1.95 -7.67 7.20
C MET A 33 -1.86 -6.84 5.92
N ASN A 34 -2.45 -7.37 4.85
CA ASN A 34 -2.33 -6.82 3.50
C ASN A 34 -2.75 -5.34 3.38
N ASP A 35 -3.69 -4.86 4.20
CA ASP A 35 -4.21 -3.49 4.20
C ASP A 35 -3.46 -2.53 5.14
N ALA A 36 -2.43 -2.99 5.85
CA ALA A 36 -1.72 -2.20 6.86
C ALA A 36 -0.53 -1.40 6.31
N GLY A 37 -0.40 -1.28 4.98
CA GLY A 37 0.64 -0.48 4.37
C GLY A 37 0.30 1.01 4.38
N SER A 38 1.31 1.85 4.51
CA SER A 38 1.19 3.32 4.39
C SER A 38 2.32 3.86 3.53
N GLY A 39 2.04 4.90 2.75
CA GLY A 39 3.06 5.56 1.95
C GLY A 39 2.63 6.93 1.44
N THR A 40 3.57 7.65 0.84
CA THR A 40 3.32 8.95 0.22
C THR A 40 3.57 8.85 -1.27
N CYS A 41 2.66 9.38 -2.08
CA CYS A 41 2.88 9.44 -3.53
C CYS A 41 4.14 10.28 -3.84
N PRO A 42 5.11 9.77 -4.62
CA PRO A 42 6.31 10.53 -4.94
C PRO A 42 6.02 11.78 -5.79
N ASN A 43 4.92 11.76 -6.56
CA ASN A 43 4.50 12.86 -7.44
C ASN A 43 3.66 13.91 -6.70
N CYS A 44 2.42 13.59 -6.30
CA CYS A 44 1.50 14.58 -5.71
C CYS A 44 1.61 14.72 -4.18
N LYS A 45 2.49 13.95 -3.54
CA LYS A 45 2.68 13.94 -2.07
C LYS A 45 1.45 13.61 -1.24
N ALA A 46 0.39 13.06 -1.85
CA ALA A 46 -0.77 12.56 -1.12
C ALA A 46 -0.35 11.41 -0.18
N PHE A 47 -0.91 11.41 1.03
CA PHE A 47 -0.74 10.31 1.99
C PHE A 47 -1.76 9.21 1.70
N LEU A 48 -1.24 7.99 1.51
CA LEU A 48 -1.98 6.86 0.97
C LEU A 48 -1.89 5.67 1.91
N ASN A 49 -3.00 4.97 2.05
CA ASN A 49 -2.99 3.59 2.51
C ASN A 49 -2.61 2.70 1.31
N LEU A 50 -1.75 1.71 1.54
CA LEU A 50 -1.27 0.77 0.54
C LEU A 50 -1.75 -0.63 0.93
N THR A 51 -2.59 -1.22 0.08
CA THR A 51 -3.12 -2.56 0.26
C THR A 51 -2.49 -3.50 -0.75
N PHE A 52 -1.80 -4.53 -0.26
CA PHE A 52 -1.28 -5.57 -1.13
C PHE A 52 -2.41 -6.51 -1.57
N ILE A 53 -2.49 -6.80 -2.87
CA ILE A 53 -3.45 -7.75 -3.44
C ILE A 53 -2.66 -8.98 -3.92
N PRO A 54 -2.65 -10.09 -3.16
CA PRO A 54 -1.85 -11.26 -3.50
C PRO A 54 -2.19 -11.86 -4.86
N GLU A 55 -3.47 -11.87 -5.22
CA GLU A 55 -3.97 -12.45 -6.48
C GLU A 55 -3.48 -11.69 -7.72
N GLU A 56 -3.32 -10.37 -7.61
CA GLU A 56 -2.88 -9.50 -8.69
C GLU A 56 -1.37 -9.23 -8.63
N ASN A 57 -0.71 -9.62 -7.53
CA ASN A 57 0.67 -9.29 -7.20
C ASN A 57 0.97 -7.78 -7.30
N GLN A 58 0.04 -6.95 -6.83
CA GLN A 58 0.09 -5.48 -6.96
C GLN A 58 -0.28 -4.78 -5.65
N MET A 59 0.09 -3.50 -5.56
CA MET A 59 -0.27 -2.61 -4.46
C MET A 59 -1.38 -1.66 -4.90
N LYS A 60 -2.55 -1.76 -4.28
CA LYS A 60 -3.63 -0.78 -4.46
C LYS A 60 -3.45 0.37 -3.48
N SER A 61 -3.55 1.61 -3.96
CA SER A 61 -3.56 2.76 -3.08
C SER A 61 -4.98 3.25 -2.82
N SER A 62 -5.22 3.72 -1.61
CA SER A 62 -6.43 4.45 -1.21
C SER A 62 -6.02 5.72 -0.48
N LEU A 63 -6.85 6.77 -0.51
CA LEU A 63 -6.63 7.93 0.34
C LEU A 63 -6.74 7.51 1.81
N TRP A 64 -5.80 7.97 2.64
CA TRP A 64 -5.75 7.57 4.05
C TRP A 64 -7.06 7.90 4.79
N ASP A 65 -7.63 9.08 4.54
CA ASP A 65 -8.88 9.50 5.15
C ASP A 65 -10.06 8.60 4.78
N ASP A 66 -10.11 8.13 3.54
CA ASP A 66 -11.17 7.25 3.08
C ASP A 66 -11.01 5.83 3.64
N TYR A 67 -9.77 5.34 3.76
CA TYR A 67 -9.47 4.09 4.45
C TYR A 67 -9.89 4.12 5.93
N LEU A 68 -9.68 5.23 6.63
CA LEU A 68 -10.12 5.37 8.02
C LEU A 68 -11.65 5.37 8.15
N LYS A 69 -12.37 5.98 7.18
CA LYS A 69 -13.85 5.98 7.16
C LYS A 69 -14.40 4.58 6.95
N THR A 70 -13.79 3.76 6.10
CA THR A 70 -14.24 2.38 5.87
C THR A 70 -14.00 1.49 7.09
N LYS A 71 -12.83 1.60 7.75
CA LYS A 71 -12.56 0.88 9.01
C LYS A 71 -13.50 1.26 10.14
N LYS A 72 -13.84 2.55 10.29
CA LYS A 72 -14.76 3.02 11.35
C LYS A 72 -16.19 2.51 11.19
N LYS A 73 -16.64 2.17 9.98
CA LYS A 73 -17.98 1.60 9.74
C LYS A 73 -18.09 0.11 10.02
N ALA A 74 -16.97 -0.58 10.27
CA ALA A 74 -16.92 -2.02 10.48
C ALA A 74 -17.00 -2.43 11.97
N ILE A 75 -17.40 -1.51 12.86
CA ILE A 75 -17.55 -1.72 14.31
C ILE A 75 -19.01 -1.48 14.69
#